data_AF-A0A1M5YH70-F1
#
_entry.id   AF-A0A1M5YH70-F1
#
_cell.length_a   1.000
_cell.length_b   1.000
_cell.length_c   1.000
_cell.angle_alpha   90.00
_cell.angle_beta   90.00
_cell.angle_gamma   90.00
#
_symmetry.space_group_name_H-M   'P 1'
#
loop_
_entity.id
_entity.type
_entity.pdbx_description
1 polymer ?
#
loop_
_entity_poly.entity_id
_entity_poly.type
_entity_poly.pdbx_seq_one_letter_code
_entity_poly.pdbx_strand_id
1 'polypeptide(L)'
;MSQFKKHVKKIWIVAAAVLLIVGSTSAMAYALNSAVPGTALNDAVTSAPAVSLPSQAPGQTALSQPLYTVDDRSTQLMDFEQFKNEVKMKMQITKQQLTPEQIEKIYEDYITSATPGDKDMTADQAAARGAALVQTAYGVDLAGYTAVASFSKSPLPYSDNWSILFHAPDETDSSNRYIADINSVTGAILDIGCFNLDYTEIVSKDVQDPDWIATAERDIAKLLPSGVTITGSKVVYATENVGVTVVCALSDGSAFAVRLAGDGKAAQVYVNFPNGYDGSLDYKPLSEDAVG
;
A
#
# COMPACT_ATOMS: atom_id res chain seq x y z
N MET A 1 3.91 -9.45 36.36
CA MET A 1 2.67 -8.70 36.07
C MET A 1 2.88 -7.27 35.51
N SER A 2 4.09 -6.68 35.50
CA SER A 2 4.33 -5.32 34.98
C SER A 2 4.64 -5.24 33.47
N GLN A 3 5.10 -6.33 32.83
CA GLN A 3 5.42 -6.32 31.39
C GLN A 3 4.18 -6.39 30.49
N PHE A 4 3.14 -7.14 30.89
CA PHE A 4 1.90 -7.26 30.13
C PHE A 4 1.13 -5.92 30.02
N LYS A 5 1.16 -5.09 31.07
CA LYS A 5 0.58 -3.74 31.05
C LYS A 5 1.35 -2.74 30.17
N LYS A 6 2.64 -2.99 29.89
CA LYS A 6 3.46 -2.16 29.00
C LYS A 6 3.17 -2.45 27.51
N HIS A 7 2.61 -3.62 27.19
CA HIS A 7 2.21 -3.99 25.82
C HIS A 7 0.80 -3.54 25.47
N VAL A 8 -0.15 -3.54 26.42
CA VAL A 8 -1.54 -3.15 26.16
C VAL A 8 -1.71 -1.64 25.87
N LYS A 9 -0.85 -0.77 26.43
CA LYS A 9 -0.83 0.67 26.08
C LYS A 9 -0.24 0.96 24.69
N LYS A 10 0.50 0.02 24.08
CA LYS A 10 1.18 0.20 22.79
C LYS A 10 0.38 -0.31 21.59
N ILE A 11 -0.66 -1.11 21.81
CA ILE A 11 -1.55 -1.63 20.75
C ILE A 11 -2.37 -0.51 20.09
N TRP A 12 -2.71 0.57 20.80
CA TRP A 12 -3.48 1.67 20.25
C TRP A 12 -2.69 2.62 19.33
N ILE A 13 -1.36 2.69 19.49
CA ILE A 13 -0.51 3.53 18.62
C ILE A 13 -0.18 2.79 17.33
N VAL A 14 -0.12 1.45 17.39
CA VAL A 14 -0.09 0.58 16.20
C VAL A 14 -1.40 0.69 15.41
N ALA A 15 -2.54 0.89 16.07
CA ALA A 15 -3.84 1.00 15.40
C ALA A 15 -4.03 2.22 14.47
N ALA A 16 -3.22 3.29 14.57
CA ALA A 16 -3.35 4.46 13.69
C ALA A 16 -2.42 4.43 12.46
N ALA A 17 -1.27 3.77 12.54
CA ALA A 17 -0.37 3.57 11.40
C ALA A 17 -0.63 2.27 10.64
N VAL A 18 -1.24 1.27 11.28
CA VAL A 18 -1.61 -0.03 10.68
C VAL A 18 -2.94 0.01 9.93
N LEU A 19 -3.84 0.96 10.21
CA LEU A 19 -5.06 1.15 9.42
C LEU A 19 -4.81 1.74 8.02
N LEU A 20 -3.60 2.23 7.72
CA LEU A 20 -3.24 2.80 6.43
C LEU A 20 -2.27 1.96 5.59
N ILE A 21 -1.62 0.94 6.17
CA ILE A 21 -0.64 0.09 5.48
C ILE A 21 -1.03 -1.41 5.51
N VAL A 22 -2.05 -1.82 6.28
CA VAL A 22 -2.55 -3.22 6.32
C VAL A 22 -4.01 -3.33 5.81
N GLY A 23 -4.58 -2.23 5.32
CA GLY A 23 -5.98 -2.17 4.87
C GLY A 23 -6.20 -2.10 3.34
N SER A 24 -5.17 -1.99 2.51
CA SER A 24 -5.34 -1.57 1.11
C SER A 24 -5.80 -2.67 0.14
N THR A 25 -5.76 -3.97 0.49
CA THR A 25 -6.13 -5.01 -0.51
C THR A 25 -7.04 -6.14 -0.03
N SER A 26 -7.34 -6.28 1.28
CA SER A 26 -8.27 -7.32 1.77
C SER A 26 -9.36 -6.86 2.74
N ALA A 27 -9.34 -5.60 3.22
CA ALA A 27 -10.35 -5.10 4.15
C ALA A 27 -11.61 -4.50 3.47
N MET A 28 -11.57 -4.12 2.20
CA MET A 28 -12.77 -3.59 1.51
C MET A 28 -13.70 -4.68 0.95
N ALA A 29 -13.24 -5.93 0.81
CA ALA A 29 -14.09 -7.07 0.43
C ALA A 29 -14.82 -7.68 1.63
N TYR A 30 -14.21 -7.66 2.82
CA TYR A 30 -14.79 -8.30 4.00
C TYR A 30 -15.64 -7.35 4.87
N ALA A 31 -15.50 -6.03 4.69
CA ALA A 31 -16.32 -5.01 5.39
C ALA A 31 -17.67 -4.68 4.70
N LEU A 32 -17.96 -5.27 3.53
CA LEU A 32 -19.22 -5.09 2.79
C LEU A 32 -20.10 -6.36 2.76
N ASN A 33 -20.05 -7.20 3.80
CA ASN A 33 -21.02 -8.29 3.96
C ASN A 33 -21.74 -8.23 5.30
N SER A 34 -22.65 -7.25 5.42
CA SER A 34 -24.08 -7.49 5.73
C SER A 34 -24.77 -6.16 6.09
N ALA A 35 -25.13 -5.36 5.08
CA ALA A 35 -26.26 -4.40 5.04
C ALA A 35 -26.00 -3.26 4.02
N VAL A 36 -26.30 -3.49 2.75
CA VAL A 36 -26.70 -2.39 1.85
C VAL A 36 -28.02 -2.80 1.21
N PRO A 37 -29.13 -2.07 1.49
CA PRO A 37 -30.38 -2.30 0.80
C PRO A 37 -30.21 -2.04 -0.70
N GLY A 38 -30.71 -2.95 -1.52
CA GLY A 38 -30.79 -2.72 -2.96
C GLY A 38 -31.70 -1.53 -3.26
N THR A 39 -31.15 -0.51 -3.91
CA THR A 39 -31.66 0.24 -5.07
C THR A 39 -31.04 1.65 -5.11
N ALA A 40 -30.29 1.95 -6.18
CA ALA A 40 -30.14 3.24 -6.88
C ALA A 40 -28.97 3.07 -7.89
N LEU A 41 -29.19 2.37 -9.02
CA LEU A 41 -29.50 2.96 -10.33
C LEU A 41 -28.61 4.14 -10.72
N ASN A 42 -27.72 3.85 -11.69
CA ASN A 42 -27.34 4.66 -12.84
C ASN A 42 -27.64 6.16 -12.75
N ASP A 43 -26.58 6.98 -12.66
CA ASP A 43 -26.44 8.08 -13.61
C ASP A 43 -24.96 8.47 -13.78
N ALA A 44 -24.66 8.85 -15.01
CA ALA A 44 -23.37 9.05 -15.64
C ALA A 44 -22.28 9.77 -14.82
N VAL A 45 -21.08 9.17 -14.80
CA VAL A 45 -19.83 9.93 -14.93
C VAL A 45 -19.04 9.33 -16.08
N THR A 46 -18.94 10.13 -17.15
CA THR A 46 -18.12 9.92 -18.34
C THR A 46 -16.69 9.53 -17.97
N SER A 47 -16.22 8.45 -18.58
CA SER A 47 -14.86 7.95 -18.53
C SER A 47 -13.83 9.06 -18.72
N ALA A 48 -13.14 9.43 -17.65
CA ALA A 48 -11.88 10.15 -17.77
C ALA A 48 -10.87 9.19 -18.43
N PRO A 49 -10.10 9.65 -19.44
CA PRO A 49 -9.08 8.81 -20.04
C PRO A 49 -8.05 8.47 -18.97
N ALA A 50 -7.76 7.18 -18.79
CA ALA A 50 -6.63 6.74 -17.99
C ALA A 50 -5.38 7.46 -18.52
N VAL A 51 -4.83 8.37 -17.73
CA VAL A 51 -3.57 9.03 -18.05
C VAL A 51 -2.49 7.96 -17.96
N SER A 52 -2.18 7.40 -19.10
CA SER A 52 -1.01 6.57 -19.32
C SER A 52 0.21 7.42 -19.02
N LEU A 53 0.93 7.08 -17.94
CA LEU A 53 2.38 7.28 -17.90
C LEU A 53 2.95 6.78 -19.23
N PRO A 54 3.98 7.43 -19.80
CA PRO A 54 4.47 7.06 -21.12
C PRO A 54 4.79 5.56 -21.17
N SER A 55 3.89 4.85 -21.83
CA SER A 55 4.14 3.54 -22.41
C SER A 55 5.19 3.76 -23.49
N GLN A 56 6.44 3.51 -23.16
CA GLN A 56 7.37 3.06 -24.18
C GLN A 56 7.03 1.60 -24.50
N ALA A 57 6.11 1.40 -25.44
CA ALA A 57 6.08 0.18 -26.25
C ALA A 57 6.99 0.39 -27.48
N PRO A 58 7.44 -0.63 -28.23
CA PRO A 58 7.75 -2.03 -27.90
C PRO A 58 9.24 -2.36 -28.23
N GLY A 59 9.82 -3.32 -27.51
CA GLY A 59 11.14 -3.89 -27.86
C GLY A 59 12.34 -3.16 -27.26
N GLN A 60 12.63 -3.43 -25.99
CA GLN A 60 14.02 -3.40 -25.51
C GLN A 60 14.46 -4.81 -25.19
N THR A 61 15.05 -5.45 -26.20
CA THR A 61 15.91 -6.61 -26.05
C THR A 61 17.20 -6.17 -25.36
N ALA A 62 17.16 -6.11 -24.02
CA ALA A 62 18.28 -6.34 -23.12
C ALA A 62 17.75 -6.16 -21.69
N LEU A 63 17.12 -7.21 -21.14
CA LEU A 63 17.12 -7.38 -19.69
C LEU A 63 18.58 -7.63 -19.32
N SER A 64 19.34 -6.57 -19.03
CA SER A 64 20.37 -6.67 -18.00
C SER A 64 19.68 -7.37 -16.85
N GLN A 65 20.12 -8.60 -16.52
CA GLN A 65 19.39 -9.45 -15.59
C GLN A 65 19.01 -8.63 -14.36
N PRO A 66 17.75 -8.72 -13.90
CA PRO A 66 17.35 -7.99 -12.72
C PRO A 66 18.34 -8.32 -11.61
N LEU A 67 18.87 -7.29 -10.95
CA LEU A 67 19.85 -7.46 -9.88
C LEU A 67 19.21 -8.09 -8.63
N TYR A 68 17.90 -8.37 -8.65
CA TYR A 68 17.11 -9.04 -7.63
C TYR A 68 16.46 -10.31 -8.21
N THR A 69 16.08 -11.24 -7.33
CA THR A 69 15.28 -12.42 -7.69
C THR A 69 13.79 -12.15 -7.51
N VAL A 70 12.93 -12.81 -8.29
CA VAL A 70 11.47 -12.72 -8.15
C VAL A 70 10.93 -14.01 -7.56
N ASP A 71 10.16 -13.88 -6.48
CA ASP A 71 9.42 -14.96 -5.83
C ASP A 71 7.92 -14.74 -6.07
N ASP A 72 7.39 -15.45 -7.07
CA ASP A 72 5.99 -15.34 -7.50
C ASP A 72 5.07 -16.20 -6.61
N ARG A 73 4.33 -15.52 -5.72
CA ARG A 73 3.37 -16.16 -4.81
C ARG A 73 2.04 -16.51 -5.46
N SER A 74 1.72 -15.98 -6.64
CA SER A 74 0.51 -16.37 -7.37
C SER A 74 0.59 -17.81 -7.89
N THR A 75 1.81 -18.35 -8.04
CA THR A 75 2.04 -19.75 -8.45
C THR A 75 2.17 -20.72 -7.27
N GLN A 76 2.25 -20.20 -6.04
CA GLN A 76 2.49 -20.97 -4.81
C GLN A 76 1.24 -21.01 -3.93
N LEU A 77 0.09 -21.28 -4.54
CA LEU A 77 -1.18 -21.32 -3.83
C LEU A 77 -1.22 -22.50 -2.84
N MET A 78 -1.79 -22.26 -1.67
CA MET A 78 -2.05 -23.34 -0.70
C MET A 78 -2.95 -24.39 -1.34
N ASP A 79 -2.63 -25.66 -1.12
CA ASP A 79 -3.58 -26.73 -1.45
C ASP A 79 -4.77 -26.70 -0.47
N PHE A 80 -5.86 -27.36 -0.87
CA PHE A 80 -7.11 -27.34 -0.10
C PHE A 80 -6.94 -27.89 1.32
N GLU A 81 -6.11 -28.91 1.54
CA GLU A 81 -5.92 -29.50 2.86
C GLU A 81 -5.06 -28.62 3.76
N GLN A 82 -4.04 -27.95 3.21
CA GLN A 82 -3.28 -26.90 3.91
C GLN A 82 -4.19 -25.74 4.31
N PHE A 83 -4.95 -25.20 3.36
CA PHE A 83 -5.89 -24.11 3.59
C PHE A 83 -6.92 -24.46 4.68
N LYS A 84 -7.52 -25.64 4.59
CA LYS A 84 -8.49 -26.16 5.57
C LYS A 84 -7.89 -26.30 6.96
N ASN A 85 -6.62 -26.69 7.08
CA ASN A 85 -5.93 -26.74 8.36
C ASN A 85 -5.71 -25.34 8.95
N GLU A 86 -5.33 -24.36 8.13
CA GLU A 86 -5.21 -22.97 8.58
C GLU A 86 -6.55 -22.38 9.03
N VAL A 87 -7.61 -22.59 8.25
CA VAL A 87 -8.96 -22.13 8.59
C VAL A 87 -9.44 -22.76 9.90
N LYS A 88 -9.24 -24.07 10.09
CA LYS A 88 -9.57 -24.75 11.35
C LYS A 88 -8.82 -24.15 12.54
N MET A 89 -7.53 -23.87 12.40
CA MET A 89 -6.76 -23.21 13.47
C MET A 89 -7.32 -21.82 13.79
N LYS A 90 -7.61 -21.00 12.78
CA LYS A 90 -8.22 -19.67 12.97
C LYS A 90 -9.60 -19.76 13.62
N MET A 91 -10.43 -20.74 13.22
CA MET A 91 -11.75 -20.97 13.80
C MET A 91 -11.72 -21.41 15.26
N GLN A 92 -10.72 -22.20 15.67
CA GLN A 92 -10.51 -22.54 17.08
C GLN A 92 -10.25 -21.29 17.92
N ILE A 93 -9.54 -20.31 17.36
CA ILE A 93 -9.24 -19.03 18.02
C ILE A 93 -10.49 -18.14 18.07
N THR A 94 -11.26 -18.05 16.98
CA THR A 94 -12.43 -17.16 16.88
C THR A 94 -13.73 -17.77 17.42
N LYS A 95 -13.74 -19.05 17.79
CA LYS A 95 -14.92 -19.84 18.20
C LYS A 95 -16.04 -19.87 17.14
N GLN A 96 -15.71 -19.55 15.89
CA GLN A 96 -16.64 -19.59 14.78
C GLN A 96 -16.67 -21.01 14.21
N GLN A 97 -17.87 -21.52 13.89
CA GLN A 97 -18.04 -22.78 13.18
C GLN A 97 -18.46 -22.49 11.74
N LEU A 98 -17.73 -23.06 10.79
CA LEU A 98 -17.96 -23.01 9.36
C LEU A 98 -18.27 -24.43 8.90
N THR A 99 -19.25 -24.57 8.01
CA THR A 99 -19.54 -25.85 7.38
C THR A 99 -18.46 -26.21 6.35
N PRO A 100 -18.31 -27.48 5.98
CA PRO A 100 -17.40 -27.87 4.91
C PRO A 100 -17.60 -27.08 3.61
N GLU A 101 -18.85 -26.80 3.23
CA GLU A 101 -19.20 -26.05 2.02
C GLU A 101 -18.78 -24.58 2.13
N GLN A 102 -18.83 -23.99 3.33
CA GLN A 102 -18.31 -22.64 3.55
C GLN A 102 -16.79 -22.60 3.43
N ILE A 103 -16.09 -23.63 3.91
CA ILE A 103 -14.62 -23.72 3.77
C ILE A 103 -14.23 -23.86 2.31
N GLU A 104 -14.93 -24.69 1.55
CA GLU A 104 -14.73 -24.87 0.12
C GLU A 104 -14.97 -23.57 -0.65
N LYS A 105 -16.07 -22.86 -0.37
CA LYS A 105 -16.33 -21.56 -0.98
C LYS A 105 -15.23 -20.52 -0.69
N ILE A 106 -14.78 -20.41 0.56
CA ILE A 106 -13.70 -19.46 0.90
C ILE A 106 -12.40 -19.86 0.19
N TYR A 107 -12.14 -21.16 0.02
CA TYR A 107 -10.99 -21.63 -0.73
C TYR A 107 -11.06 -21.26 -2.22
N GLU A 108 -12.21 -21.47 -2.87
CA GLU A 108 -12.43 -21.05 -4.26
C GLU A 108 -12.27 -19.53 -4.42
N ASP A 109 -12.81 -18.76 -3.48
CA ASP A 109 -12.65 -17.30 -3.43
C ASP A 109 -11.18 -16.90 -3.24
N TYR A 110 -10.43 -17.62 -2.40
CA TYR A 110 -8.98 -17.41 -2.20
C TYR A 110 -8.19 -17.68 -3.48
N ILE A 111 -8.37 -18.83 -4.12
CA ILE A 111 -7.67 -19.19 -5.35
C ILE A 111 -7.98 -18.17 -6.46
N THR A 112 -9.25 -17.80 -6.61
CA THR A 112 -9.69 -16.81 -7.59
C THR A 112 -9.12 -15.43 -7.31
N SER A 113 -8.93 -15.06 -6.04
CA SER A 113 -8.41 -13.76 -5.65
C SER A 113 -6.88 -13.68 -5.72
N ALA A 114 -6.19 -14.81 -5.63
CA ALA A 114 -4.73 -14.90 -5.66
C ALA A 114 -4.16 -15.21 -7.06
N THR A 115 -5.02 -15.46 -8.05
CA THR A 115 -4.62 -15.79 -9.42
C THR A 115 -4.82 -14.60 -10.35
N PRO A 116 -3.76 -14.09 -11.01
CA PRO A 116 -3.88 -13.03 -12.02
C PRO A 116 -4.62 -13.54 -13.27
N GLY A 117 -5.40 -12.67 -13.90
CA GLY A 117 -6.05 -12.94 -15.18
C GLY A 117 -5.23 -12.47 -16.38
N ASP A 118 -5.70 -12.76 -17.59
CA ASP A 118 -4.97 -12.52 -18.85
C ASP A 118 -4.58 -11.06 -19.11
N LYS A 119 -5.34 -10.11 -18.53
CA LYS A 119 -5.10 -8.66 -18.66
C LYS A 119 -4.07 -8.13 -17.66
N ASP A 120 -3.76 -8.92 -16.63
CA ASP A 120 -2.94 -8.50 -15.51
C ASP A 120 -1.46 -8.73 -15.85
N MET A 121 -0.59 -7.86 -15.34
CA MET A 121 0.86 -8.02 -15.45
C MET A 121 1.30 -9.34 -14.83
N THR A 122 2.40 -9.90 -15.32
CA THR A 122 3.09 -11.02 -14.65
C THR A 122 3.78 -10.55 -13.37
N ALA A 123 4.13 -11.48 -12.48
CA ALA A 123 4.92 -11.17 -11.29
C ALA A 123 6.25 -10.48 -11.62
N ASP A 124 6.95 -10.90 -12.69
CA ASP A 124 8.20 -10.26 -13.13
C ASP A 124 7.98 -8.80 -13.58
N GLN A 125 6.91 -8.54 -14.34
CA GLN A 125 6.56 -7.18 -14.77
C GLN A 125 6.19 -6.30 -13.57
N ALA A 126 5.42 -6.85 -12.63
CA ALA A 126 5.05 -6.17 -11.41
C ALA A 126 6.26 -5.87 -10.52
N ALA A 127 7.17 -6.84 -10.35
CA ALA A 127 8.41 -6.67 -9.60
C ALA A 127 9.32 -5.61 -10.22
N ALA A 128 9.48 -5.60 -11.54
CA ALA A 128 10.23 -4.57 -12.25
C ALA A 128 9.63 -3.18 -12.06
N ARG A 129 8.29 -3.08 -12.11
CA ARG A 129 7.58 -1.82 -11.87
C ARG A 129 7.75 -1.35 -10.42
N GLY A 130 7.54 -2.24 -9.45
CA GLY A 130 7.72 -1.96 -8.02
C GLY A 130 9.15 -1.54 -7.69
N ALA A 131 10.15 -2.19 -8.27
CA ALA A 131 11.56 -1.89 -8.05
C ALA A 131 11.89 -0.47 -8.53
N ALA A 132 11.46 -0.10 -9.75
CA ALA A 132 11.68 1.24 -10.28
C ALA A 132 11.03 2.34 -9.39
N LEU A 133 9.83 2.06 -8.87
CA LEU A 133 9.12 2.97 -7.96
C LEU A 133 9.85 3.14 -6.62
N VAL A 134 10.27 2.04 -5.99
CA VAL A 134 11.03 2.03 -4.73
C VAL A 134 12.39 2.73 -4.90
N GLN A 135 13.11 2.46 -5.99
CA GLN A 135 14.36 3.14 -6.32
C GLN A 135 14.17 4.66 -6.50
N THR A 136 13.09 5.06 -7.18
CA THR A 136 12.77 6.48 -7.39
C THR A 136 12.39 7.18 -6.07
N ALA A 137 11.58 6.52 -5.24
CA ALA A 137 11.12 7.06 -3.97
C ALA A 137 12.27 7.20 -2.95
N TYR A 138 13.06 6.14 -2.77
CA TYR A 138 14.01 6.02 -1.65
C TYR A 138 15.49 6.05 -2.05
N GLY A 139 15.81 6.04 -3.35
CA GLY A 139 17.20 6.04 -3.82
C GLY A 139 17.99 4.78 -3.44
N VAL A 140 17.30 3.66 -3.17
CA VAL A 140 17.89 2.41 -2.71
C VAL A 140 18.42 1.57 -3.89
N ASP A 141 19.53 0.87 -3.70
CA ASP A 141 19.95 -0.20 -4.61
C ASP A 141 19.34 -1.53 -4.16
N LEU A 142 18.58 -2.16 -5.06
CA LEU A 142 17.90 -3.44 -4.80
C LEU A 142 18.72 -4.64 -5.28
N ALA A 143 20.00 -4.46 -5.59
CA ALA A 143 20.88 -5.56 -5.94
C ALA A 143 20.99 -6.59 -4.80
N GLY A 144 20.82 -7.87 -5.14
CA GLY A 144 20.78 -9.01 -4.23
C GLY A 144 19.46 -9.19 -3.48
N TYR A 145 18.47 -8.31 -3.65
CA TYR A 145 17.18 -8.44 -2.96
C TYR A 145 16.34 -9.58 -3.57
N THR A 146 15.35 -10.05 -2.80
CA THR A 146 14.25 -10.88 -3.30
C THR A 146 12.97 -10.05 -3.33
N ALA A 147 12.36 -9.91 -4.52
CA ALA A 147 11.05 -9.32 -4.72
C ALA A 147 9.98 -10.40 -4.59
N VAL A 148 9.29 -10.43 -3.46
CA VAL A 148 8.13 -11.32 -3.22
C VAL A 148 6.89 -10.65 -3.78
N ALA A 149 6.39 -11.17 -4.90
CA ALA A 149 5.24 -10.62 -5.61
C ALA A 149 3.98 -11.43 -5.31
N SER A 150 2.96 -10.76 -4.78
CA SER A 150 1.66 -11.36 -4.43
C SER A 150 0.53 -10.65 -5.16
N PHE A 151 -0.32 -11.39 -5.84
CA PHE A 151 -1.50 -10.84 -6.51
C PHE A 151 -2.70 -10.84 -5.57
N SER A 152 -3.50 -9.77 -5.61
CA SER A 152 -4.79 -9.72 -4.93
C SER A 152 -5.84 -9.07 -5.82
N LYS A 153 -6.91 -9.81 -6.07
CA LYS A 153 -8.12 -9.29 -6.68
C LYS A 153 -8.84 -8.36 -5.70
N SER A 154 -9.38 -7.27 -6.23
CA SER A 154 -10.14 -6.30 -5.45
C SER A 154 -11.62 -6.36 -5.82
N PRO A 155 -12.54 -6.16 -4.86
CA PRO A 155 -13.97 -6.04 -5.15
C PRO A 155 -14.29 -4.74 -5.90
N LEU A 156 -13.40 -3.74 -5.86
CA LEU A 156 -13.56 -2.49 -6.57
C LEU A 156 -13.09 -2.66 -8.02
N PRO A 157 -13.88 -2.24 -9.03
CA PRO A 157 -13.50 -2.36 -10.44
C PRO A 157 -12.12 -1.77 -10.71
N TYR A 158 -11.31 -2.47 -11.50
CA TYR A 158 -9.99 -2.01 -11.94
C TYR A 158 -9.01 -1.68 -10.81
N SER A 159 -9.12 -2.35 -9.65
CA SER A 159 -8.20 -2.16 -8.52
C SER A 159 -7.55 -3.45 -8.01
N ASP A 160 -7.65 -4.51 -8.81
CA ASP A 160 -6.80 -5.69 -8.69
C ASP A 160 -5.34 -5.22 -8.67
N ASN A 161 -4.52 -5.78 -7.81
CA ASN A 161 -3.18 -5.28 -7.57
C ASN A 161 -2.14 -6.37 -7.44
N TRP A 162 -0.90 -5.95 -7.64
CA TRP A 162 0.28 -6.65 -7.19
C TRP A 162 0.85 -5.92 -5.99
N SER A 163 1.14 -6.68 -4.94
CA SER A 163 1.95 -6.24 -3.80
C SER A 163 3.34 -6.84 -3.91
N ILE A 164 4.36 -6.00 -3.90
CA ILE A 164 5.75 -6.40 -4.09
C ILE A 164 6.54 -6.02 -2.84
N LEU A 165 6.97 -7.01 -2.08
CA LEU A 165 7.80 -6.84 -0.89
C LEU A 165 9.26 -7.18 -1.23
N PHE A 166 10.17 -6.24 -1.02
CA PHE A 166 11.60 -6.41 -1.27
C PHE A 166 12.33 -6.80 0.02
N HIS A 167 12.84 -8.03 0.06
CA HIS A 167 13.67 -8.57 1.14
C HIS A 167 15.15 -8.43 0.82
N ALA A 168 15.93 -7.91 1.76
CA ALA A 168 17.38 -7.90 1.66
C ALA A 168 17.96 -9.33 1.82
N PRO A 169 19.12 -9.65 1.21
CA PRO A 169 19.70 -11.00 1.24
C PRO A 169 20.12 -11.48 2.64
N ASP A 170 20.43 -10.56 3.56
CA ASP A 170 20.82 -10.84 4.95
C ASP A 170 19.96 -9.99 5.91
N GLU A 171 18.65 -10.18 5.83
CA GLU A 171 17.69 -9.40 6.61
C GLU A 171 17.85 -9.62 8.13
N THR A 172 17.93 -8.52 8.86
CA THR A 172 17.95 -8.45 10.33
C THR A 172 16.77 -7.62 10.81
N ASP A 173 16.50 -7.59 12.12
CA ASP A 173 15.43 -6.76 12.66
C ASP A 173 15.63 -5.25 12.33
N SER A 174 16.89 -4.81 12.18
CA SER A 174 17.21 -3.43 11.79
C SER A 174 17.17 -3.15 10.29
N SER A 175 16.93 -4.17 9.46
CA SER A 175 16.88 -4.01 8.01
C SER A 175 15.60 -3.28 7.58
N ASN A 176 15.74 -2.41 6.57
CA ASN A 176 14.59 -1.81 5.92
C ASN A 176 13.98 -2.81 4.92
N ARG A 177 12.66 -2.93 4.97
CA ARG A 177 11.84 -3.52 3.92
C ARG A 177 11.19 -2.42 3.11
N TYR A 178 11.08 -2.70 1.81
CA TYR A 178 10.38 -1.83 0.88
C TYR A 178 9.19 -2.56 0.30
N ILE A 179 8.06 -1.86 0.18
CA ILE A 179 6.85 -2.38 -0.42
C ILE A 179 6.39 -1.45 -1.54
N ALA A 180 5.87 -2.03 -2.60
CA ALA A 180 5.15 -1.29 -3.63
C ALA A 180 3.85 -2.05 -3.96
N ASP A 181 2.73 -1.37 -3.80
CA ASP A 181 1.42 -1.84 -4.23
C ASP A 181 1.05 -1.09 -5.51
N ILE A 182 0.80 -1.84 -6.57
CA ILE A 182 0.52 -1.30 -7.89
C ILE A 182 -0.72 -1.92 -8.50
N ASN A 183 -1.45 -1.12 -9.28
CA ASN A 183 -2.53 -1.61 -10.11
C ASN A 183 -2.02 -2.71 -11.06
N SER A 184 -2.69 -3.85 -11.06
CA SER A 184 -2.25 -5.05 -11.78
C SER A 184 -2.26 -4.90 -13.30
N VAL A 185 -3.07 -4.00 -13.86
CA VAL A 185 -3.17 -3.77 -15.31
C VAL A 185 -2.32 -2.58 -15.73
N THR A 186 -2.44 -1.45 -15.01
CA THR A 186 -1.83 -0.18 -15.44
C THR A 186 -0.46 0.08 -14.85
N GLY A 187 -0.07 -0.62 -13.78
CA GLY A 187 1.14 -0.34 -13.01
C GLY A 187 1.14 1.02 -12.32
N ALA A 188 -0.03 1.65 -12.20
CA ALA A 188 -0.22 2.87 -11.42
C ALA A 188 0.01 2.58 -9.92
N ILE A 189 0.61 3.54 -9.24
CA ILE A 189 0.90 3.46 -7.80
C ILE A 189 -0.42 3.42 -7.03
N LEU A 190 -0.53 2.50 -6.07
CA LEU A 190 -1.54 2.53 -5.01
C LEU A 190 -0.88 3.06 -3.74
N ASP A 191 0.19 2.39 -3.30
CA ASP A 191 1.06 2.85 -2.23
C ASP A 191 2.49 2.32 -2.37
N ILE A 192 3.42 3.00 -1.70
CA ILE A 192 4.84 2.62 -1.63
C ILE A 192 5.30 2.89 -0.21
N GLY A 193 6.01 1.95 0.40
CA GLY A 193 6.43 2.06 1.80
C GLY A 193 7.86 1.61 2.05
N CYS A 194 8.43 2.13 3.14
CA CYS A 194 9.65 1.69 3.78
C CYS A 194 9.38 1.49 5.27
N PHE A 195 9.78 0.35 5.83
CA PHE A 195 9.64 0.06 7.26
C PHE A 195 10.76 -0.86 7.76
N ASN A 196 11.12 -0.72 9.04
CA ASN A 196 12.03 -1.63 9.74
C ASN A 196 11.24 -2.68 10.54
N LEU A 197 11.89 -3.78 10.90
CA LEU A 197 11.28 -4.88 11.67
C LEU A 197 11.48 -4.73 13.18
N ASP A 198 12.44 -3.93 13.60
CA ASP A 198 12.72 -3.63 15.01
C ASP A 198 11.74 -2.61 15.61
N TYR A 199 10.92 -1.97 14.76
CA TYR A 199 9.94 -0.94 15.12
C TYR A 199 10.54 0.15 16.02
N THR A 200 11.81 0.50 15.81
CA THR A 200 12.49 1.52 16.60
C THR A 200 11.72 2.83 16.52
N GLU A 201 11.49 3.44 17.68
CA GLU A 201 10.71 4.68 17.79
C GLU A 201 11.47 5.83 17.13
N ILE A 202 10.96 6.31 15.99
CA ILE A 202 11.47 7.49 15.31
C ILE A 202 10.71 8.70 15.87
N VAL A 203 11.40 9.54 16.62
CA VAL A 203 10.84 10.79 17.14
C VAL A 203 11.13 11.92 16.15
N SER A 204 10.08 12.61 15.73
CA SER A 204 10.13 13.79 14.88
C SER A 204 10.04 15.03 15.74
N LYS A 205 10.98 15.96 15.58
CA LYS A 205 10.93 17.27 16.26
C LYS A 205 10.24 18.30 15.39
N ASP A 206 9.74 19.36 16.03
CA ASP A 206 9.21 20.54 15.36
C ASP A 206 8.18 20.20 14.27
N VAL A 207 7.18 19.38 14.61
CA VAL A 207 6.17 18.86 13.66
C VAL A 207 5.26 19.94 13.03
N GLN A 208 5.39 21.19 13.49
CA GLN A 208 4.72 22.38 12.94
C GLN A 208 5.60 23.19 11.98
N ASP A 209 6.84 22.75 11.74
CA ASP A 209 7.78 23.41 10.84
C ASP A 209 7.27 23.40 9.38
N PRO A 210 7.13 24.55 8.69
CA PRO A 210 6.68 24.59 7.30
C PRO A 210 7.57 23.79 6.34
N ASP A 211 8.84 23.50 6.70
CA ASP A 211 9.74 22.69 5.89
C ASP A 211 9.26 21.24 5.66
N TRP A 212 8.33 20.73 6.49
CA TRP A 212 7.69 19.44 6.26
C TRP A 212 6.92 19.42 4.93
N ILE A 213 6.19 20.49 4.60
CA ILE A 213 5.45 20.60 3.33
C ILE A 213 6.43 20.67 2.16
N ALA A 214 7.46 21.52 2.25
CA ALA A 214 8.45 21.65 1.17
C ALA A 214 9.23 20.34 0.92
N THR A 215 9.48 19.56 1.97
CA THR A 215 10.10 18.24 1.85
C THR A 215 9.15 17.24 1.19
N ALA A 216 7.89 17.23 1.62
CA ALA A 216 6.86 16.36 1.04
C ALA A 216 6.65 16.62 -0.45
N GLU A 217 6.55 17.89 -0.85
CA GLU A 217 6.42 18.27 -2.26
C GLU A 217 7.60 17.80 -3.10
N ARG A 218 8.82 17.96 -2.59
CA ARG A 218 10.04 17.50 -3.25
C ARG A 218 10.08 15.98 -3.40
N ASP A 219 9.66 15.25 -2.38
CA ASP A 219 9.62 13.78 -2.41
C ASP A 219 8.54 13.25 -3.34
N ILE A 220 7.33 13.82 -3.30
CA ILE A 220 6.23 13.44 -4.20
C ILE A 220 6.57 13.77 -5.65
N ALA A 221 7.22 14.91 -5.92
CA ALA A 221 7.60 15.33 -7.27
C ALA A 221 8.45 14.29 -8.02
N LYS A 222 9.22 13.45 -7.31
CA LYS A 222 10.01 12.35 -7.91
C LYS A 222 9.14 11.29 -8.57
N LEU A 223 7.91 11.10 -8.09
CA LEU A 223 7.00 10.04 -8.49
C LEU A 223 5.95 10.51 -9.51
N LEU A 224 5.90 11.81 -9.80
CA LEU A 224 4.86 12.37 -10.67
C LEU A 224 5.08 11.98 -12.14
N PRO A 225 3.99 11.63 -12.86
CA PRO A 225 4.04 11.52 -14.31
C PRO A 225 4.50 12.82 -14.97
N SER A 226 5.12 12.69 -16.15
CA SER A 226 5.51 13.86 -16.95
C SER A 226 4.31 14.78 -17.22
N GLY A 227 4.47 16.07 -16.92
CA GLY A 227 3.43 17.09 -17.13
C GLY A 227 2.41 17.20 -16.00
N VAL A 228 2.47 16.34 -14.98
CA VAL A 228 1.67 16.49 -13.76
C VAL A 228 2.46 17.31 -12.74
N THR A 229 1.81 18.32 -12.17
CA THR A 229 2.42 19.23 -11.17
C THR A 229 1.58 19.29 -9.91
N ILE A 230 2.23 19.57 -8.79
CA ILE A 230 1.56 19.88 -7.52
C ILE A 230 0.86 21.23 -7.64
N THR A 231 -0.43 21.28 -7.31
CA THR A 231 -1.27 22.49 -7.36
C THR A 231 -1.61 23.04 -5.98
N GLY A 232 -1.46 22.24 -4.93
CA GLY A 232 -1.60 22.67 -3.54
C GLY A 232 -1.24 21.54 -2.57
N SER A 233 -0.85 21.91 -1.36
CA SER A 233 -0.40 20.97 -0.33
C SER A 233 -0.97 21.34 1.03
N LYS A 234 -1.32 20.33 1.84
CA LYS A 234 -1.79 20.52 3.22
C LYS A 234 -1.26 19.45 4.15
N VAL A 235 -0.98 19.82 5.40
CA VAL A 235 -0.74 18.86 6.48
C VAL A 235 -2.09 18.30 6.93
N VAL A 236 -2.24 16.98 7.00
CA VAL A 236 -3.47 16.30 7.45
C VAL A 236 -3.30 15.61 8.80
N TYR A 237 -2.05 15.38 9.20
CA TYR A 237 -1.69 14.77 10.47
C TYR A 237 -0.26 15.14 10.87
N ALA A 238 -0.01 15.44 12.14
CA ALA A 238 1.32 15.78 12.64
C ALA A 238 1.47 15.39 14.13
N THR A 239 2.32 14.42 14.44
CA THR A 239 2.70 14.11 15.84
C THR A 239 4.17 13.68 15.91
N GLU A 240 4.83 13.91 17.05
CA GLU A 240 6.25 13.58 17.20
C GLU A 240 6.55 12.08 16.97
N ASN A 241 5.68 11.19 17.43
CA ASN A 241 5.91 9.74 17.39
C ASN A 241 5.57 9.08 16.03
N VAL A 242 4.84 9.78 15.16
CA VAL A 242 4.40 9.25 13.86
C VAL A 242 5.02 10.01 12.71
N GLY A 243 5.36 11.29 12.93
CA GLY A 243 5.80 12.23 11.90
C GLY A 243 4.66 13.11 11.37
N VAL A 244 4.90 13.66 10.19
CA VAL A 244 3.99 14.58 9.50
C VAL A 244 3.50 13.95 8.21
N THR A 245 2.19 13.90 8.03
CA THR A 245 1.54 13.47 6.80
C THR A 245 1.07 14.69 6.03
N VAL A 246 1.56 14.83 4.80
CA VAL A 246 1.20 15.91 3.87
C VAL A 246 0.49 15.30 2.69
N VAL A 247 -0.59 15.96 2.26
CA VAL A 247 -1.33 15.65 1.04
C VAL A 247 -1.08 16.74 0.01
N CYS A 248 -0.71 16.36 -1.20
CA CYS A 248 -0.51 17.21 -2.36
C CYS A 248 -1.58 16.93 -3.42
N ALA A 249 -2.38 17.93 -3.77
CA ALA A 249 -3.28 17.88 -4.92
C ALA A 249 -2.48 18.08 -6.22
N LEU A 250 -2.89 17.39 -7.28
CA LEU A 250 -2.19 17.37 -8.57
C LEU A 250 -3.03 18.00 -9.69
N SER A 251 -2.34 18.44 -10.74
CA SER A 251 -2.95 19.13 -11.89
C SER A 251 -3.87 18.26 -12.74
N ASP A 252 -3.77 16.94 -12.62
CA ASP A 252 -4.63 15.97 -13.30
C ASP A 252 -5.89 15.60 -12.50
N GLY A 253 -6.10 16.21 -11.33
CA GLY A 253 -7.23 15.94 -10.44
C GLY A 253 -6.98 14.82 -9.43
N SER A 254 -5.85 14.10 -9.53
CA SER A 254 -5.44 13.13 -8.51
C SER A 254 -4.77 13.82 -7.31
N ALA A 255 -4.43 13.06 -6.28
CA ALA A 255 -3.63 13.54 -5.15
C ALA A 255 -2.65 12.47 -4.67
N PHE A 256 -1.58 12.90 -4.02
CA PHE A 256 -0.66 12.02 -3.30
C PHE A 256 -0.57 12.43 -1.84
N ALA A 257 -0.50 11.47 -0.94
CA ALA A 257 -0.06 11.69 0.43
C ALA A 257 1.34 11.12 0.63
N VAL A 258 2.13 11.77 1.48
CA VAL A 258 3.39 11.23 1.98
C VAL A 258 3.46 11.42 3.50
N ARG A 259 3.87 10.36 4.21
CA ARG A 259 4.25 10.44 5.62
C ARG A 259 5.76 10.60 5.71
N LEU A 260 6.20 11.69 6.32
CA LEU A 260 7.60 11.98 6.63
C LEU A 260 7.85 11.77 8.13
N ALA A 261 9.01 11.24 8.51
CA ALA A 261 9.34 11.00 9.92
C ALA A 261 10.81 11.28 10.26
N GLY A 262 11.06 11.55 11.55
CA GLY A 262 12.36 11.78 12.14
C GLY A 262 12.92 13.18 11.85
N ASP A 263 14.01 13.54 12.54
CA ASP A 263 14.67 14.84 12.38
C ASP A 263 15.10 15.12 10.92
N GLY A 264 15.41 14.06 10.15
CA GLY A 264 15.74 14.14 8.73
C GLY A 264 14.54 14.28 7.78
N LYS A 265 13.31 14.31 8.31
CA LYS A 265 12.05 14.38 7.54
C LYS A 265 11.95 13.32 6.44
N ALA A 266 12.45 12.11 6.70
CA ALA A 266 12.55 11.06 5.69
C ALA A 266 11.18 10.49 5.34
N ALA A 267 10.87 10.40 4.05
CA ALA A 267 9.66 9.74 3.58
C ALA A 267 9.62 8.28 4.01
N GLN A 268 8.47 7.88 4.56
CA GLN A 268 8.21 6.53 5.03
C GLN A 268 7.21 5.82 4.14
N VAL A 269 6.13 6.50 3.76
CA VAL A 269 5.05 5.92 2.95
C VAL A 269 4.46 6.97 2.03
N TYR A 270 4.13 6.56 0.82
CA TYR A 270 3.40 7.31 -0.19
C TYR A 270 2.07 6.60 -0.46
N VAL A 271 0.99 7.37 -0.62
CA VAL A 271 -0.33 6.85 -0.99
C VAL A 271 -0.88 7.68 -2.14
N ASN A 272 -1.37 7.02 -3.18
CA ASN A 272 -1.99 7.68 -4.33
C ASN A 272 -3.51 7.69 -4.20
N PHE A 273 -4.11 8.82 -4.51
CA PHE A 273 -5.55 9.05 -4.58
C PHE A 273 -5.92 9.37 -6.02
N PRO A 274 -6.21 8.36 -6.86
CA PRO A 274 -6.39 8.56 -8.29
C PRO A 274 -7.57 9.47 -8.65
N ASN A 275 -8.56 9.57 -7.76
CA ASN A 275 -9.76 10.39 -7.95
C ASN A 275 -9.73 11.68 -7.10
N GLY A 276 -8.54 12.08 -6.64
CA GLY A 276 -8.37 13.18 -5.71
C GLY A 276 -8.55 12.77 -4.25
N TYR A 277 -8.05 13.62 -3.35
CA TYR A 277 -8.07 13.33 -1.93
C TYR A 277 -9.48 13.45 -1.34
N ASP A 278 -9.92 12.41 -0.63
CA ASP A 278 -11.29 12.25 -0.12
C ASP A 278 -11.44 12.61 1.38
N GLY A 279 -10.36 13.04 2.04
CA GLY A 279 -10.36 13.34 3.47
C GLY A 279 -10.19 12.12 4.37
N SER A 280 -9.90 10.94 3.82
CA SER A 280 -9.72 9.68 4.58
C SER A 280 -8.59 9.72 5.61
N LEU A 281 -7.60 10.62 5.46
CA LEU A 281 -6.48 10.78 6.38
C LEU A 281 -6.63 11.97 7.33
N ASP A 282 -7.69 12.77 7.19
CA ASP A 282 -7.89 13.96 8.03
C ASP A 282 -8.18 13.51 9.47
N TYR A 283 -7.38 13.98 10.44
CA TYR A 283 -7.60 13.68 11.84
C TYR A 283 -8.97 14.22 12.30
N LYS A 284 -9.81 13.35 12.90
CA LYS A 284 -11.14 13.73 13.42
C LYS A 284 -11.21 13.62 14.96
N PRO A 285 -11.77 14.62 15.66
CA PRO A 285 -12.21 15.91 15.11
C PRO A 285 -10.99 16.76 14.72
N LEU A 286 -11.12 17.53 13.64
CA LEU A 286 -10.17 18.58 13.30
C LEU A 286 -10.01 19.42 14.57
N SER A 287 -8.82 19.43 15.17
CA SER A 287 -8.55 20.36 16.27
C SER A 287 -8.83 21.77 15.74
N GLU A 288 -9.48 22.61 16.54
CA GLU A 288 -9.87 23.98 16.17
C GLU A 288 -8.69 24.84 15.68
N ASP A 289 -7.45 24.38 15.89
CA ASP A 289 -6.19 25.01 15.49
C ASP A 289 -5.56 24.48 14.19
N ALA A 290 -6.25 23.62 13.42
CA ALA A 290 -5.74 23.15 12.13
C ALA A 290 -5.83 24.28 11.08
N VAL A 291 -4.76 25.08 10.98
CA VAL A 291 -4.64 26.18 10.01
C VAL A 291 -4.54 25.59 8.61
N GLY A 292 -5.56 25.89 7.78
CA GLY A 292 -5.57 25.65 6.34
C GLY A 292 -4.87 26.74 5.54
#